data_AF-A0ABD1KMB1-F1
#
_entry.id   AF-A0ABD1KMB1-F1
#
_cell.length_a   1.000
_cell.length_b   1.000
_cell.length_c   1.000
_cell.angle_alpha   90.00
_cell.angle_beta   90.00
_cell.angle_gamma   90.00
#
_symmetry.space_group_name_H-M   'P 1'
#
loop_
_entity.id
_entity.type
_entity.pdbx_description
1 polymer ?
#
loop_
_entity_poly.entity_id
_entity_poly.type
_entity_poly.pdbx_seq_one_letter_code
_entity_poly.pdbx_strand_id
1 'polypeptide(L)'
;MECQAPAPAPAVWGRTPVPPAIPRSPRSLRHPQTPATSRSPRHPRSPRSPRHPQSPGPPGPSATPRPPPPPGPPATPSPPGPPGPSATPSPPGPPGPSATPSPPGPPIPPPPPVPPECVACAFTLYAIDSRGSHSEASSVTVRTSCHMVDDSRAEELADKVYNLYNGYTSGKEQQMAYNTLMEIAPPLLYRVQHHYNSHYEKFGDFVWRSEDELGPRKAHLILRRTERLSHLCRSLLRSGYIQSRSDTLTYVACRSEEARPAGSTWHASLHETRLSCVERLLAVQRNIYGKSKLR
;
A
#
# COMPACT_ATOMS: atom_id res chain seq x y z
N MET A 1 -21.68 10.01 -21.52
CA MET A 1 -21.74 9.98 -20.04
C MET A 1 -20.42 10.54 -19.56
N GLU A 2 -20.40 11.85 -19.32
CA GLU A 2 -19.23 12.60 -18.92
C GLU A 2 -19.35 12.83 -17.41
N CYS A 3 -18.38 12.35 -16.63
CA CYS A 3 -18.31 12.68 -15.21
C CYS A 3 -17.71 14.08 -15.09
N GLN A 4 -18.56 15.10 -15.08
CA GLN A 4 -18.13 16.46 -14.79
C GLN A 4 -18.02 16.63 -13.28
N ALA A 5 -16.78 16.77 -12.79
CA ALA A 5 -16.54 17.18 -11.42
C ALA A 5 -17.12 18.60 -11.19
N PRO A 6 -17.71 18.91 -10.03
CA PRO A 6 -18.16 20.25 -9.73
C PRO A 6 -16.96 21.21 -9.71
N ALA A 7 -17.11 22.36 -10.38
CA ALA A 7 -16.12 23.42 -10.39
C ALA A 7 -15.83 23.90 -8.95
N PRO A 8 -14.54 24.15 -8.58
CA PRO A 8 -14.24 24.79 -7.31
C PRO A 8 -14.75 26.23 -7.32
N ALA A 9 -15.44 26.61 -6.24
CA ALA A 9 -15.86 27.98 -5.99
C ALA A 9 -14.66 28.95 -6.06
N PRO A 10 -14.85 30.20 -6.53
CA PRO A 10 -13.76 31.17 -6.58
C PRO A 10 -13.23 31.46 -5.17
N ALA A 11 -11.93 31.23 -4.99
CA ALA A 11 -11.21 31.57 -3.78
C ALA A 11 -11.15 33.10 -3.62
N VAL A 12 -11.97 33.64 -2.72
CA VAL A 12 -11.81 35.01 -2.23
C VAL A 12 -10.57 35.02 -1.34
N TRP A 13 -9.52 35.71 -1.79
CA TRP A 13 -8.33 36.00 -1.00
C TRP A 13 -8.68 37.00 0.11
N GLY A 14 -9.18 36.46 1.22
CA GLY A 14 -9.36 37.16 2.50
C GLY A 14 -8.21 36.83 3.44
N ARG A 15 -7.59 37.86 3.99
CA ARG A 15 -6.39 37.85 4.85
C ARG A 15 -6.48 36.83 5.99
N THR A 16 -5.44 36.03 6.15
CA THR A 16 -5.21 35.13 7.29
C THR A 16 -5.06 35.94 8.59
N PRO A 17 -5.83 35.65 9.65
CA PRO A 17 -5.54 36.15 10.99
C PRO A 17 -4.32 35.41 11.57
N VAL A 18 -3.34 36.16 12.03
CA VAL A 18 -2.16 35.67 12.75
C VAL A 18 -2.61 35.18 14.15
N PRO A 19 -2.30 33.94 14.56
CA PRO A 19 -2.58 33.48 15.91
C PRO A 19 -1.65 34.18 16.92
N PRO A 20 -2.13 34.58 18.12
CA PRO A 20 -1.29 35.24 19.12
C PRO A 20 -0.28 34.25 19.73
N ALA A 21 0.92 34.77 20.00
CA ALA A 21 2.01 34.03 20.61
C ALA A 21 1.66 33.59 22.05
N ILE A 22 1.80 32.29 22.32
CA ILE A 22 1.65 31.72 23.66
C ILE A 22 2.93 32.03 24.46
N PRO A 23 2.83 32.68 25.64
CA PRO A 23 3.99 32.95 26.47
C PRO A 23 4.50 31.67 27.15
N ARG A 24 5.81 31.42 27.04
CA ARG A 24 6.53 30.37 27.75
C ARG A 24 6.57 30.70 29.25
N SER A 25 6.10 29.80 30.11
CA SER A 25 6.31 29.88 31.56
C SER A 25 7.48 28.98 32.03
N PRO A 26 8.17 29.37 33.12
CA PRO A 26 9.56 28.99 33.35
C PRO A 26 9.74 27.73 34.23
N ARG A 27 10.94 27.14 34.10
CA ARG A 27 11.49 26.11 35.00
C ARG A 27 11.65 26.63 36.43
N SER A 28 11.31 25.81 37.42
CA SER A 28 11.87 25.84 38.78
C SER A 28 11.70 24.43 39.40
N LEU A 29 12.79 23.64 39.52
CA LEU A 29 13.67 23.44 40.68
C LEU A 29 13.11 22.50 41.78
N ARG A 30 13.93 21.49 42.11
CA ARG A 30 13.80 20.39 43.11
C ARG A 30 13.52 20.90 44.53
N HIS A 31 12.98 20.18 45.52
CA HIS A 31 13.31 18.89 46.21
C HIS A 31 12.31 18.75 47.41
N PRO A 32 12.35 17.80 48.38
CA PRO A 32 12.78 16.38 48.45
C PRO A 32 11.69 15.44 49.09
N GLN A 33 12.09 14.21 49.45
CA GLN A 33 11.30 12.98 49.72
C GLN A 33 10.70 12.76 51.15
N THR A 34 9.80 11.75 51.21
CA THR A 34 9.43 10.79 52.31
C THR A 34 8.31 11.15 53.31
N PRO A 35 7.65 10.17 54.02
CA PRO A 35 7.64 8.70 53.90
C PRO A 35 6.22 8.04 53.87
N ALA A 36 6.23 6.71 53.75
CA ALA A 36 5.12 5.76 53.64
C ALA A 36 4.15 5.66 54.84
N THR A 37 2.89 5.26 54.57
CA THR A 37 1.99 4.65 55.57
C THR A 37 0.94 3.71 54.96
N SER A 38 0.88 2.52 55.57
CA SER A 38 -0.29 1.69 55.94
C SER A 38 -1.16 0.94 54.90
N ARG A 39 -1.14 -0.39 55.13
CA ARG A 39 -2.07 -1.50 54.79
C ARG A 39 -3.57 -1.14 54.87
N SER A 40 -4.45 -1.74 54.08
CA SER A 40 -5.10 -3.08 54.26
C SER A 40 -6.26 -3.22 53.21
N PRO A 41 -7.02 -4.34 53.11
CA PRO A 41 -6.75 -5.77 53.34
C PRO A 41 -7.17 -6.67 52.13
N ARG A 42 -6.77 -7.94 52.19
CA ARG A 42 -7.17 -9.04 51.26
C ARG A 42 -8.58 -9.54 51.54
N HIS A 43 -9.26 -10.02 50.48
CA HIS A 43 -10.40 -10.93 50.55
C HIS A 43 -10.13 -12.23 49.73
N PRO A 44 -10.88 -13.33 49.98
CA PRO A 44 -10.36 -14.68 50.08
C PRO A 44 -10.35 -15.49 48.77
N ARG A 45 -9.55 -16.57 48.80
CA ARG A 45 -9.41 -17.59 47.74
C ARG A 45 -10.62 -18.52 47.67
N SER A 46 -10.93 -18.98 46.46
CA SER A 46 -11.64 -20.25 46.21
C SER A 46 -10.69 -21.28 45.57
N PRO A 47 -10.90 -22.59 45.82
CA PRO A 47 -9.89 -23.63 45.66
C PRO A 47 -9.81 -24.20 44.25
N ARG A 48 -8.60 -24.56 43.81
CA ARG A 48 -8.36 -25.31 42.55
C ARG A 48 -8.03 -26.76 42.90
N SER A 49 -8.77 -27.69 42.31
CA SER A 49 -8.58 -29.14 42.45
C SER A 49 -7.22 -29.64 41.92
N PRO A 50 -6.77 -30.83 42.36
CA PRO A 50 -5.38 -31.28 42.24
C PRO A 50 -5.02 -31.77 40.83
N ARG A 51 -3.79 -31.47 40.37
CA ARG A 51 -3.19 -32.11 39.19
C ARG A 51 -2.59 -33.46 39.58
N HIS A 52 -2.78 -34.44 38.70
CA HIS A 52 -2.08 -35.73 38.67
C HIS A 52 -0.54 -35.56 38.77
N PRO A 53 0.17 -36.45 39.47
CA PRO A 53 1.63 -36.52 39.39
C PRO A 53 2.05 -37.16 38.06
N GLN A 54 2.87 -36.46 37.28
CA GLN A 54 3.66 -37.07 36.21
C GLN A 54 4.94 -37.67 36.80
N SER A 55 5.23 -38.91 36.42
CA SER A 55 6.43 -39.67 36.78
C SER A 55 7.71 -38.96 36.31
N PRO A 56 8.82 -38.99 37.08
CA PRO A 56 10.11 -38.48 36.59
C PRO A 56 10.68 -39.43 35.52
N GLY A 57 10.95 -38.89 34.33
CA GLY A 57 11.75 -39.58 33.31
C GLY A 57 13.24 -39.65 33.71
N PRO A 58 14.02 -40.56 33.09
CA PRO A 58 15.41 -40.81 33.47
C PRO A 58 16.33 -39.63 33.12
N PRO A 59 17.43 -39.43 33.87
CA PRO A 59 18.37 -38.34 33.61
C PRO A 59 19.13 -38.58 32.29
N GLY A 60 19.10 -37.57 31.41
CA GLY A 60 19.92 -37.53 30.20
C GLY A 60 21.41 -37.32 30.51
N PRO A 61 22.33 -37.71 29.61
CA PRO A 61 23.76 -37.66 29.84
C PRO A 61 24.27 -36.22 29.97
N SER A 62 25.13 -35.99 30.97
CA SER A 62 25.82 -34.73 31.22
C SER A 62 26.60 -34.25 30.00
N ALA A 63 26.29 -33.05 29.53
CA ALA A 63 27.10 -32.35 28.54
C ALA A 63 28.39 -31.83 29.20
N THR A 64 29.53 -32.40 28.81
CA THR A 64 30.86 -31.84 29.09
C THR A 64 31.02 -30.51 28.32
N PRO A 65 31.53 -29.44 28.95
CA PRO A 65 31.85 -28.21 28.23
C PRO A 65 32.96 -28.47 27.20
N ARG A 66 32.72 -28.06 25.95
CA ARG A 66 33.73 -28.11 24.88
C ARG A 66 34.84 -27.08 25.20
N PRO A 67 36.14 -27.43 25.13
CA PRO A 67 37.20 -26.46 25.32
C PRO A 67 37.17 -25.40 24.20
N PRO A 68 37.58 -24.15 24.51
CA PRO A 68 37.67 -23.10 23.49
C PRO A 68 38.70 -23.46 22.42
N PRO A 69 38.50 -23.02 21.16
CA PRO A 69 39.48 -23.26 20.10
C PRO A 69 40.80 -22.53 20.41
N PRO A 70 41.94 -23.06 19.95
CA PRO A 70 43.24 -22.41 20.13
C PRO A 70 43.27 -21.07 19.40
N PRO A 71 44.02 -20.06 19.91
CA PRO A 71 44.22 -18.79 19.23
C PRO A 71 44.83 -19.01 17.84
N GLY A 72 44.27 -18.36 16.82
CA GLY A 72 44.84 -18.36 15.48
C GLY A 72 46.22 -17.69 15.44
N PRO A 73 47.06 -18.00 14.44
CA PRO A 73 48.38 -17.38 14.32
C PRO A 73 48.26 -15.86 14.12
N PRO A 74 49.23 -15.07 14.63
CA PRO A 74 49.22 -13.63 14.48
C PRO A 74 49.25 -13.23 13.00
N ALA A 75 48.38 -12.29 12.62
CA ALA A 75 48.37 -11.72 11.28
C ALA A 75 49.68 -10.98 11.01
N THR A 76 50.42 -11.43 10.00
CA THR A 76 51.53 -10.68 9.42
C THR A 76 51.00 -9.39 8.78
N PRO A 77 51.54 -8.21 9.11
CA PRO A 77 51.16 -6.98 8.44
C PRO A 77 51.60 -7.04 6.97
N SER A 78 50.65 -6.79 6.06
CA SER A 78 50.93 -6.65 4.63
C SER A 78 51.92 -5.51 4.38
N PRO A 79 52.91 -5.66 3.48
CA PRO A 79 53.79 -4.57 3.10
C PRO A 79 53.00 -3.44 2.43
N PRO A 80 53.40 -2.16 2.60
CA PRO A 80 52.80 -1.04 1.87
C PRO A 80 52.96 -1.26 0.36
N GLY A 81 51.87 -1.11 -0.39
CA GLY A 81 51.90 -1.15 -1.85
C GLY A 81 52.79 -0.04 -2.43
N PRO A 82 53.35 -0.24 -3.63
CA PRO A 82 54.19 0.76 -4.28
C PRO A 82 53.41 2.05 -4.55
N PRO A 83 54.07 3.23 -4.50
CA PRO A 83 53.43 4.49 -4.87
C PRO A 83 52.92 4.43 -6.31
N GLY A 84 51.63 4.73 -6.52
CA GLY A 84 51.06 4.86 -7.86
C GLY A 84 51.72 6.01 -8.64
N PRO A 85 51.75 5.95 -9.99
CA PRO A 85 52.37 6.99 -10.80
C PRO A 85 51.61 8.32 -10.65
N SER A 86 52.36 9.37 -10.33
CA SER A 86 51.87 10.76 -10.30
C SER A 86 51.26 11.13 -11.66
N ALA A 87 49.97 11.44 -11.66
CA ALA A 87 49.29 11.94 -12.84
C ALA A 87 49.69 13.39 -13.09
N THR A 88 50.45 13.62 -14.16
CA THR A 88 50.66 14.95 -14.73
C THR A 88 49.36 15.39 -15.42
N PRO A 89 48.76 16.55 -15.09
CA PRO A 89 47.56 17.01 -15.80
C PRO A 89 47.92 17.39 -17.24
N SER A 90 47.26 16.75 -18.21
CA SER A 90 47.34 17.14 -19.62
C SER A 90 46.63 18.48 -19.85
N PRO A 91 47.10 19.31 -20.80
CA PRO A 91 46.44 20.58 -21.12
C PRO A 91 45.04 20.36 -21.73
N PRO A 92 44.09 21.28 -21.50
CA PRO A 92 42.76 21.18 -22.11
C PRO A 92 42.83 21.26 -23.64
N GLY A 93 42.17 20.32 -24.32
CA GLY A 93 42.01 20.35 -25.78
C GLY A 93 41.13 21.53 -26.24
N PRO A 94 41.19 21.90 -27.52
CA PRO A 94 40.42 23.03 -28.06
C PRO A 94 38.90 22.78 -28.00
N PRO A 95 38.08 23.83 -27.85
CA PRO A 95 36.62 23.69 -27.83
C PRO A 95 36.10 23.15 -29.17
N GLY A 96 35.32 22.08 -29.11
CA GLY A 96 34.56 21.57 -30.27
C GLY A 96 33.42 22.53 -30.67
N PRO A 97 32.90 22.42 -31.90
CA PRO A 97 31.86 23.31 -32.40
C PRO A 97 30.54 23.12 -31.63
N SER A 98 29.95 24.24 -31.21
CA SER A 98 28.69 24.31 -30.48
C SER A 98 27.55 23.64 -31.24
N ALA A 99 26.98 22.58 -30.67
CA ALA A 99 25.74 21.98 -31.15
C ALA A 99 24.57 22.89 -30.80
N THR A 100 23.87 23.40 -31.81
CA THR A 100 22.62 24.14 -31.67
C THR A 100 21.55 23.21 -31.09
N PRO A 101 20.88 23.56 -29.97
CA PRO A 101 19.81 22.73 -29.43
C PRO A 101 18.60 22.76 -30.37
N SER A 102 18.12 21.57 -30.76
CA SER A 102 16.86 21.42 -31.48
C SER A 102 15.69 21.90 -30.61
N PRO A 103 14.64 22.50 -31.22
CA PRO A 103 13.49 22.99 -30.47
C PRO A 103 12.78 21.84 -29.72
N PRO A 104 12.23 22.09 -28.52
CA PRO A 104 11.44 21.10 -27.80
C PRO A 104 10.26 20.64 -28.66
N GLY A 105 10.10 19.32 -28.81
CA GLY A 105 8.90 18.75 -29.40
C GLY A 105 7.65 19.14 -28.60
N PRO A 106 6.46 19.10 -29.23
CA PRO A 106 5.22 19.45 -28.57
C PRO A 106 5.02 18.56 -27.32
N PRO A 107 4.48 19.13 -26.22
CA PRO A 107 4.23 18.38 -25.01
C PRO A 107 3.31 17.19 -25.30
N ILE A 108 3.78 16.00 -24.96
CA ILE A 108 2.95 14.79 -24.99
C ILE A 108 1.77 15.04 -24.05
N PRO A 109 0.52 14.86 -24.51
CA PRO A 109 -0.64 15.04 -23.64
C PRO A 109 -0.50 14.11 -22.43
N PRO A 110 -0.82 14.58 -21.21
CA PRO A 110 -0.78 13.73 -20.04
C PRO A 110 -1.67 12.50 -20.29
N PRO A 111 -1.24 11.30 -19.83
CA PRO A 111 -2.10 10.12 -19.90
C PRO A 111 -3.45 10.46 -19.24
N PRO A 112 -4.56 9.92 -19.75
CA PRO A 112 -5.87 10.17 -19.15
C PRO A 112 -5.79 9.85 -17.67
N PRO A 113 -6.37 10.68 -16.78
CA PRO A 113 -6.41 10.39 -15.37
C PRO A 113 -7.05 9.01 -15.19
N VAL A 114 -6.26 8.03 -14.75
CA VAL A 114 -6.80 6.77 -14.24
C VAL A 114 -7.83 7.17 -13.19
N PRO A 115 -9.11 6.75 -13.35
CA PRO A 115 -10.15 7.17 -12.44
C PRO A 115 -9.67 6.87 -11.03
N PRO A 116 -9.80 7.81 -10.07
CA PRO A 116 -9.50 7.49 -8.69
C PRO A 116 -10.27 6.22 -8.37
N GLU A 117 -9.59 5.18 -7.91
CA GLU A 117 -10.23 3.96 -7.43
C GLU A 117 -11.42 4.42 -6.59
N CYS A 118 -12.65 4.24 -7.08
CA CYS A 118 -13.80 4.86 -6.45
C CYS A 118 -14.09 4.10 -5.16
N VAL A 119 -13.34 4.40 -4.09
CA VAL A 119 -13.47 3.75 -2.78
C VAL A 119 -14.91 3.86 -2.26
N ALA A 120 -15.60 4.94 -2.66
CA ALA A 120 -17.04 5.07 -2.61
C ALA A 120 -17.54 5.84 -3.85
N CYS A 121 -18.47 5.26 -4.61
CA CYS A 121 -19.21 5.95 -5.66
C CYS A 121 -20.50 6.51 -5.08
N ALA A 122 -20.79 7.78 -5.33
CA ALA A 122 -22.11 8.36 -5.10
C ALA A 122 -22.85 8.46 -6.43
N PHE A 123 -24.05 7.91 -6.50
CA PHE A 123 -24.92 7.98 -7.66
C PHE A 123 -26.15 8.79 -7.29
N THR A 124 -26.43 9.85 -8.05
CA THR A 124 -27.61 10.70 -7.85
C THR A 124 -28.51 10.58 -9.08
N LEU A 125 -29.80 10.40 -8.85
CA LEU A 125 -30.82 10.27 -9.87
C LEU A 125 -31.97 11.24 -9.59
N TYR A 126 -32.45 11.92 -10.62
CA TYR A 126 -33.68 12.71 -10.60
C TYR A 126 -34.39 12.57 -11.96
N ALA A 127 -35.70 12.76 -11.97
CA ALA A 127 -36.51 12.77 -13.19
C ALA A 127 -36.71 14.21 -13.69
N ILE A 128 -36.92 14.36 -15.00
CA ILE A 128 -37.31 15.60 -15.65
C ILE A 128 -38.61 15.34 -16.41
N ASP A 129 -39.65 16.14 -16.16
CA ASP A 129 -40.93 16.03 -16.86
C ASP A 129 -40.90 16.70 -18.25
N SER A 130 -41.99 16.61 -19.01
CA SER A 130 -42.09 17.23 -20.35
C SER A 130 -42.06 18.77 -20.32
N ARG A 131 -42.31 19.38 -19.16
CA ARG A 131 -42.26 20.84 -18.93
C ARG A 131 -40.89 21.30 -18.42
N GLY A 132 -39.97 20.37 -18.18
CA GLY A 132 -38.64 20.65 -17.64
C GLY A 132 -38.58 20.73 -16.11
N SER A 133 -39.65 20.37 -15.38
CA SER A 133 -39.64 20.33 -13.92
C SER A 133 -38.81 19.14 -13.42
N HIS A 134 -38.04 19.35 -12.36
CA HIS A 134 -37.21 18.33 -11.74
C HIS A 134 -37.95 17.66 -10.57
N SER A 135 -37.80 16.34 -10.44
CA SER A 135 -38.18 15.64 -9.21
C SER A 135 -37.20 15.94 -8.08
N GLU A 136 -37.60 15.59 -6.85
CA GLU A 136 -36.63 15.43 -5.76
C GLU A 136 -35.54 14.43 -6.16
N ALA A 137 -34.29 14.71 -5.77
CA ALA A 137 -33.15 13.88 -6.12
C ALA A 137 -33.01 12.71 -5.13
N SER A 138 -32.80 11.51 -5.65
CA SER A 138 -32.43 10.32 -4.89
C SER A 138 -30.94 10.06 -5.00
N SER A 139 -30.29 9.63 -3.92
CA SER A 139 -28.86 9.31 -3.93
C SER A 139 -28.54 7.97 -3.28
N VAL A 140 -27.60 7.24 -3.89
CA VAL A 140 -27.09 5.96 -3.40
C VAL A 140 -25.58 6.02 -3.34
N THR A 141 -25.00 5.62 -2.20
CA THR A 141 -23.55 5.50 -2.05
C THR A 141 -23.15 4.04 -1.96
N VAL A 142 -22.21 3.63 -2.82
CA VAL A 142 -21.74 2.24 -2.91
C VAL A 142 -20.22 2.22 -2.71
N ARG A 143 -19.74 1.34 -1.83
CA ARG A 143 -18.31 1.06 -1.71
C ARG A 143 -17.90 0.01 -2.71
N THR A 144 -16.84 0.28 -3.46
CA THR A 144 -16.26 -0.73 -4.36
C THR A 144 -15.55 -1.80 -3.55
N SER A 145 -15.57 -3.04 -4.05
CA SER A 145 -14.78 -4.13 -3.50
C SER A 145 -13.28 -3.84 -3.66
N CYS A 146 -12.44 -4.48 -2.85
CA CYS A 146 -11.01 -4.51 -3.12
C CYS A 146 -10.74 -4.96 -4.56
N HIS A 147 -9.70 -4.42 -5.18
CA HIS A 147 -9.22 -4.97 -6.44
C HIS A 147 -8.85 -6.44 -6.31
N MET A 148 -8.93 -7.13 -7.44
CA MET A 148 -8.57 -8.54 -7.56
C MET A 148 -7.12 -8.76 -7.15
N VAL A 149 -6.88 -9.81 -6.36
CA VAL A 149 -5.55 -10.20 -5.92
C VAL A 149 -5.34 -11.67 -6.25
N ASP A 150 -4.25 -11.96 -6.94
CA ASP A 150 -3.75 -13.31 -7.14
C ASP A 150 -2.85 -13.68 -5.96
N ASP A 151 -3.33 -14.57 -5.11
CA ASP A 151 -2.68 -14.94 -3.85
C ASP A 151 -1.40 -15.74 -4.06
N SER A 152 -1.40 -16.65 -5.04
CA SER A 152 -0.23 -17.46 -5.40
C SER A 152 0.89 -16.57 -5.93
N ARG A 153 0.55 -15.64 -6.83
CA ARG A 153 1.52 -14.67 -7.33
C ARG A 153 2.07 -13.77 -6.21
N ALA A 154 1.25 -13.42 -5.22
CA ALA A 154 1.71 -12.63 -4.08
C ALA A 154 2.75 -13.39 -3.22
N GLU A 155 2.53 -14.70 -3.02
CA GLU A 155 3.46 -15.59 -2.31
C GLU A 155 4.78 -15.72 -3.08
N GLU A 156 4.74 -16.01 -4.38
CA GLU A 156 5.93 -16.08 -5.24
C GLU A 156 6.75 -14.78 -5.24
N LEU A 157 6.07 -13.62 -5.23
CA LEU A 157 6.73 -12.32 -5.15
C LEU A 157 7.38 -12.08 -3.79
N ALA A 158 6.77 -12.56 -2.70
CA ALA A 158 7.37 -12.46 -1.37
C ALA A 158 8.68 -13.26 -1.30
N ASP A 159 8.67 -14.49 -1.80
CA ASP A 159 9.86 -15.35 -1.88
C ASP A 159 10.94 -14.72 -2.78
N LYS A 160 10.54 -14.18 -3.93
CA LYS A 160 11.46 -13.48 -4.84
C LYS A 160 12.13 -12.28 -4.16
N VAL A 161 11.37 -11.45 -3.45
CA VAL A 161 11.91 -10.27 -2.76
C VAL A 161 12.83 -10.69 -1.62
N TYR A 162 12.47 -11.73 -0.87
CA TYR A 162 13.33 -12.29 0.18
C TYR A 162 14.67 -12.77 -0.39
N ASN A 163 14.66 -13.48 -1.51
CA ASN A 163 15.88 -13.93 -2.18
C ASN A 163 16.73 -12.76 -2.69
N LEU A 164 16.10 -11.71 -3.26
CA LEU A 164 16.82 -10.50 -3.70
C LEU A 164 17.46 -9.74 -2.53
N TYR A 165 16.82 -9.71 -1.36
CA TYR A 165 17.39 -9.10 -0.16
C TYR A 165 18.54 -9.91 0.42
N ASN A 166 18.55 -11.23 0.24
CA ASN A 166 19.63 -12.09 0.72
C ASN A 166 20.75 -12.35 -0.31
N GLY A 167 20.61 -11.89 -1.55
CA GLY A 167 21.53 -12.13 -2.67
C GLY A 167 22.93 -11.49 -2.52
N TYR A 168 23.23 -10.85 -1.39
CA TYR A 168 24.43 -10.04 -1.14
C TYR A 168 24.46 -8.73 -1.96
N THR A 169 23.32 -8.03 -1.98
CA THR A 169 23.06 -6.64 -2.42
C THR A 169 23.93 -6.11 -3.55
N SER A 170 23.87 -6.76 -4.71
CA SER A 170 24.23 -6.06 -5.93
C SER A 170 23.25 -4.91 -6.17
N GLY A 171 23.74 -3.74 -6.62
CA GLY A 171 22.86 -2.63 -6.99
C GLY A 171 21.81 -3.00 -8.04
N LYS A 172 22.07 -4.05 -8.85
CA LYS A 172 21.11 -4.61 -9.79
C LYS A 172 19.95 -5.33 -9.09
N GLU A 173 20.23 -6.09 -8.03
CA GLU A 173 19.21 -6.83 -7.26
C GLU A 173 18.33 -5.87 -6.46
N GLN A 174 18.95 -4.87 -5.83
CA GLN A 174 18.23 -3.79 -5.14
C GLN A 174 17.26 -3.08 -6.09
N GLN A 175 17.74 -2.71 -7.30
CA GLN A 175 16.90 -2.05 -8.29
C GLN A 175 15.80 -2.99 -8.83
N MET A 176 16.09 -4.28 -9.00
CA MET A 176 15.10 -5.29 -9.41
C MET A 176 14.01 -5.48 -8.36
N ALA A 177 14.36 -5.54 -7.07
CA ALA A 177 13.40 -5.64 -5.97
C ALA A 177 12.50 -4.39 -5.92
N TYR A 178 13.11 -3.20 -6.00
CA TYR A 178 12.37 -1.94 -6.02
C TYR A 178 11.41 -1.87 -7.22
N ASN A 179 11.87 -2.19 -8.44
CA ASN A 179 11.02 -2.17 -9.63
C ASN A 179 9.86 -3.16 -9.49
N THR A 180 10.13 -4.40 -9.06
CA THR A 180 9.11 -5.42 -8.86
C THR A 180 8.00 -4.94 -7.91
N LEU A 181 8.37 -4.31 -6.79
CA LEU A 181 7.42 -3.81 -5.79
C LEU A 181 6.65 -2.56 -6.25
N MET A 182 7.25 -1.75 -7.14
CA MET A 182 6.62 -0.54 -7.67
C MET A 182 5.69 -0.81 -8.86
N GLU A 183 5.96 -1.87 -9.63
CA GLU A 183 5.17 -2.27 -10.81
C GLU A 183 3.83 -2.91 -10.43
N ILE A 184 3.75 -3.57 -9.27
CA ILE A 184 2.52 -4.25 -8.83
C ILE A 184 1.48 -3.29 -8.23
N ALA A 185 0.20 -3.66 -8.33
CA ALA A 185 -0.91 -2.90 -7.77
C ALA A 185 -0.82 -2.83 -6.22
N PRO A 186 -1.27 -1.73 -5.58
CA PRO A 186 -1.18 -1.58 -4.12
C PRO A 186 -1.83 -2.72 -3.30
N PRO A 187 -2.99 -3.28 -3.68
CA PRO A 187 -3.56 -4.45 -2.99
C PRO A 187 -2.68 -5.70 -3.07
N LEU A 188 -2.05 -5.93 -4.23
CA LEU A 188 -1.11 -7.03 -4.41
C LEU A 188 0.16 -6.81 -3.58
N LEU A 189 0.71 -5.60 -3.57
CA LEU A 189 1.86 -5.23 -2.72
C LEU A 189 1.58 -5.48 -1.23
N TYR A 190 0.41 -5.07 -0.76
CA TYR A 190 0.01 -5.32 0.63
C TYR A 190 -0.12 -6.82 0.93
N ARG A 191 -0.52 -7.63 -0.06
CA ARG A 191 -0.56 -9.08 0.07
C ARG A 191 0.83 -9.72 0.07
N VAL A 192 1.75 -9.21 -0.75
CA VAL A 192 3.18 -9.60 -0.73
C VAL A 192 3.77 -9.35 0.65
N GLN A 193 3.52 -8.18 1.24
CA GLN A 193 3.95 -7.85 2.61
C GLN A 193 3.41 -8.86 3.63
N HIS A 194 2.13 -9.26 3.50
CA HIS A 194 1.53 -10.24 4.39
C HIS A 194 2.23 -11.60 4.32
N HIS A 195 2.45 -12.13 3.11
CA HIS A 195 3.18 -13.39 2.92
C HIS A 195 4.63 -13.30 3.38
N TYR A 196 5.32 -12.21 3.03
CA TYR A 196 6.70 -12.00 3.46
C TYR A 196 6.83 -12.08 4.98
N ASN A 197 5.98 -11.37 5.72
CA ASN A 197 6.00 -11.40 7.18
C ASN A 197 5.61 -12.78 7.72
N SER A 198 4.63 -13.46 7.11
CA SER A 198 4.25 -14.82 7.51
C SER A 198 5.43 -15.81 7.47
N HIS A 199 6.31 -15.71 6.46
CA HIS A 199 7.41 -16.65 6.28
C HIS A 199 8.75 -16.19 6.87
N TYR A 200 9.02 -14.89 6.84
CA TYR A 200 10.37 -14.33 7.01
C TYR A 200 10.50 -13.29 8.14
N GLU A 201 9.43 -12.96 8.87
CA GLU A 201 9.48 -11.97 9.96
C GLU A 201 10.58 -12.26 11.02
N LYS A 202 10.92 -13.54 11.23
CA LYS A 202 12.03 -13.96 12.09
C LYS A 202 13.40 -13.39 11.69
N PHE A 203 13.56 -12.97 10.43
CA PHE A 203 14.79 -12.39 9.90
C PHE A 203 14.67 -10.86 9.70
N GLY A 204 13.61 -10.26 10.23
CA GLY A 204 13.25 -8.86 10.01
C GLY A 204 11.95 -8.77 9.22
N ASP A 205 11.04 -7.92 9.68
CA ASP A 205 9.80 -7.67 8.95
C ASP A 205 10.08 -6.99 7.60
N PHE A 206 9.09 -7.05 6.71
CA PHE A 206 9.18 -6.49 5.37
C PHE A 206 9.55 -5.00 5.37
N VAL A 207 9.02 -4.21 6.31
CA VAL A 207 9.25 -2.76 6.36
C VAL A 207 10.71 -2.48 6.68
N TRP A 208 11.20 -3.10 7.74
CA TRP A 208 12.56 -2.96 8.23
C TRP A 208 13.57 -3.49 7.22
N ARG A 209 13.31 -4.68 6.64
CA ARG A 209 14.19 -5.25 5.59
C ARG A 209 14.18 -4.42 4.32
N SER A 210 13.04 -3.88 3.88
CA SER A 210 13.02 -2.97 2.73
C SER A 210 13.82 -1.70 2.97
N GLU A 211 13.79 -1.13 4.18
CA GLU A 211 14.55 0.06 4.53
C GLU A 211 16.06 -0.20 4.58
N ASP A 212 16.47 -1.32 5.15
CA ASP A 212 17.88 -1.74 5.23
C ASP A 212 18.46 -2.01 3.82
N GLU A 213 17.72 -2.75 2.99
CA GLU A 213 18.22 -3.24 1.71
C GLU A 213 18.10 -2.23 0.56
N LEU A 214 17.08 -1.35 0.61
CA LEU A 214 16.81 -0.37 -0.46
C LEU A 214 17.06 1.09 -0.02
N GLY A 215 17.26 1.33 1.27
CA GLY A 215 17.34 2.65 1.86
C GLY A 215 15.97 3.30 2.15
N PRO A 216 15.94 4.27 3.08
CA PRO A 216 14.71 4.85 3.62
C PRO A 216 13.82 5.50 2.55
N ARG A 217 14.42 6.13 1.54
CA ARG A 217 13.65 6.82 0.49
C ARG A 217 12.88 5.85 -0.39
N LYS A 218 13.49 4.73 -0.80
CA LYS A 218 12.84 3.73 -1.66
C LYS A 218 11.79 2.95 -0.86
N ALA A 219 12.12 2.53 0.35
CA ALA A 219 11.19 1.85 1.25
C ALA A 219 9.95 2.70 1.51
N HIS A 220 10.11 3.98 1.84
CA HIS A 220 8.99 4.88 2.09
C HIS A 220 8.06 5.03 0.86
N LEU A 221 8.62 5.08 -0.36
CA LEU A 221 7.81 5.14 -1.59
C LEU A 221 6.98 3.86 -1.79
N ILE A 222 7.55 2.69 -1.49
CA ILE A 222 6.84 1.40 -1.55
C ILE A 222 5.69 1.40 -0.53
N LEU A 223 5.97 1.74 0.73
CA LEU A 223 4.99 1.71 1.82
C LEU A 223 3.83 2.69 1.59
N ARG A 224 4.13 3.88 1.07
CA ARG A 224 3.11 4.89 0.76
C ARG A 224 2.07 4.40 -0.25
N ARG A 225 2.38 3.41 -1.09
CA ARG A 225 1.39 2.81 -2.00
C ARG A 225 0.28 2.10 -1.23
N THR A 226 0.62 1.38 -0.15
CA THR A 226 -0.37 0.62 0.63
C THR A 226 -1.13 1.49 1.65
N GLU A 227 -0.63 2.69 1.95
CA GLU A 227 -1.34 3.71 2.75
C GLU A 227 -2.64 4.22 2.09
N ARG A 228 -2.75 4.09 0.76
CA ARG A 228 -3.96 4.49 0.02
C ARG A 228 -5.09 3.48 0.12
N LEU A 229 -4.82 2.27 0.60
CA LEU A 229 -5.85 1.23 0.75
C LEU A 229 -6.85 1.59 1.84
N SER A 230 -8.13 1.30 1.61
CA SER A 230 -9.16 1.47 2.63
C SER A 230 -8.94 0.50 3.81
N HIS A 231 -9.40 0.88 5.01
CA HIS A 231 -9.32 0.02 6.19
C HIS A 231 -10.01 -1.33 6.00
N LEU A 232 -11.18 -1.33 5.35
CA LEU A 232 -11.89 -2.56 4.98
C LEU A 232 -11.01 -3.46 4.12
N CYS A 233 -10.36 -2.88 3.11
CA CYS A 233 -9.55 -3.66 2.20
C CYS A 233 -8.32 -4.26 2.88
N ARG A 234 -7.62 -3.48 3.70
CA ARG A 234 -6.52 -3.98 4.53
C ARG A 234 -6.92 -5.14 5.44
N SER A 235 -8.14 -5.09 5.99
CA SER A 235 -8.66 -6.18 6.83
C SER A 235 -8.90 -7.45 6.03
N LEU A 236 -9.50 -7.32 4.83
CA LEU A 236 -9.78 -8.46 3.95
C LEU A 236 -8.50 -9.09 3.38
N LEU A 237 -7.50 -8.28 3.03
CA LEU A 237 -6.22 -8.75 2.49
C LEU A 237 -5.31 -9.43 3.52
N ARG A 238 -5.66 -9.40 4.81
CA ARG A 238 -5.01 -10.18 5.88
C ARG A 238 -5.65 -11.56 6.10
N SER A 239 -6.61 -11.95 5.27
CA SER A 239 -7.23 -13.28 5.33
C SER A 239 -6.22 -14.40 5.13
N GLY A 240 -6.54 -15.62 5.58
CA GLY A 240 -5.63 -16.76 5.48
C GLY A 240 -5.37 -17.18 4.03
N TYR A 241 -6.37 -17.04 3.16
CA TYR A 241 -6.20 -17.22 1.72
C TYR A 241 -7.17 -16.32 0.96
N ILE A 242 -6.81 -16.02 -0.29
CA ILE A 242 -7.64 -15.28 -1.23
C ILE A 242 -7.77 -16.12 -2.51
N GLN A 243 -8.99 -16.30 -2.99
CA GLN A 243 -9.24 -16.98 -4.26
C GLN A 243 -10.03 -16.06 -5.20
N SER A 244 -9.69 -16.09 -6.48
CA SER A 244 -10.48 -15.39 -7.51
C SER A 244 -11.63 -16.29 -7.98
N ARG A 245 -12.83 -15.71 -8.07
CA ARG A 245 -13.99 -16.32 -8.70
C ARG A 245 -14.55 -15.37 -9.74
N SER A 246 -14.90 -15.92 -10.90
CA SER A 246 -15.61 -15.19 -11.95
C SER A 246 -17.08 -15.58 -11.91
N ASP A 247 -17.95 -14.62 -11.69
CA ASP A 247 -19.39 -14.79 -11.81
C ASP A 247 -19.87 -14.19 -13.13
N THR A 248 -20.81 -14.85 -13.79
CA THR A 248 -21.45 -14.33 -15.00
C THR A 248 -22.83 -13.79 -14.64
N LEU A 249 -23.08 -12.51 -14.93
CA LEU A 249 -24.34 -11.82 -14.68
C LEU A 249 -25.00 -11.44 -16.00
N THR A 250 -26.31 -11.53 -16.09
CA THR A 250 -27.09 -11.02 -17.23
C THR A 250 -27.47 -9.56 -16.99
N TYR A 251 -27.40 -8.74 -18.04
CA TYR A 251 -27.89 -7.37 -18.02
C TYR A 251 -28.52 -6.99 -19.37
N VAL A 252 -29.47 -6.06 -19.35
CA VAL A 252 -30.14 -5.58 -20.56
C VAL A 252 -29.46 -4.30 -21.03
N ALA A 253 -29.00 -4.30 -22.27
CA ALA A 253 -28.44 -3.12 -22.92
C ALA A 253 -29.43 -2.60 -23.96
N CYS A 254 -30.00 -1.42 -23.71
CA CYS A 254 -30.96 -0.78 -24.60
C CYS A 254 -30.32 0.40 -25.36
N ARG A 255 -30.68 0.55 -26.64
CA ARG A 255 -30.32 1.69 -27.48
C ARG A 255 -31.57 2.28 -28.14
N SER A 256 -31.63 3.60 -28.27
CA SER A 256 -32.68 4.27 -29.05
C SER A 256 -32.54 3.89 -30.52
N GLU A 257 -33.64 3.48 -31.16
CA GLU A 257 -33.66 3.19 -32.60
C GLU A 257 -33.69 4.46 -33.46
N GLU A 258 -34.17 5.58 -32.91
CA GLU A 258 -34.30 6.87 -33.60
C GLU A 258 -33.25 7.88 -33.08
N ALA A 259 -32.57 8.59 -33.99
CA ALA A 259 -31.79 9.78 -33.65
C ALA A 259 -32.76 10.97 -33.50
N ARG A 260 -32.96 11.44 -32.26
CA ARG A 260 -33.92 12.51 -31.97
C ARG A 260 -33.65 13.76 -32.83
N PRO A 261 -34.67 14.37 -33.45
CA PRO A 261 -34.54 15.70 -34.05
C PRO A 261 -34.23 16.73 -32.97
N ALA A 262 -33.07 17.38 -33.05
CA ALA A 262 -32.71 18.51 -32.21
C ALA A 262 -33.50 19.74 -32.69
N GLY A 263 -34.71 19.96 -32.18
CA GLY A 263 -35.51 21.10 -32.65
C GLY A 263 -36.78 21.48 -31.89
N SER A 264 -37.34 20.63 -31.02
CA SER A 264 -38.55 21.00 -30.27
C SER A 264 -38.22 21.46 -28.85
N THR A 265 -38.79 22.60 -28.44
CA THR A 265 -38.71 23.20 -27.09
C THR A 265 -39.32 22.34 -25.98
N TRP A 266 -39.96 21.24 -26.32
CA TRP A 266 -40.58 20.29 -25.40
C TRP A 266 -39.75 19.02 -25.29
N HIS A 267 -39.50 18.57 -24.06
CA HIS A 267 -38.87 17.27 -23.83
C HIS A 267 -39.86 16.18 -24.24
N ALA A 268 -39.55 15.43 -25.30
CA ALA A 268 -40.32 14.26 -25.70
C ALA A 268 -40.36 13.22 -24.57
N SER A 269 -41.52 12.58 -24.38
CA SER A 269 -41.72 11.56 -23.34
C SER A 269 -40.71 10.43 -23.48
N LEU A 270 -39.98 10.13 -22.41
CA LEU A 270 -39.02 9.01 -22.39
C LEU A 270 -39.74 7.67 -22.66
N HIS A 271 -40.99 7.52 -22.22
CA HIS A 271 -41.79 6.32 -22.39
C HIS A 271 -42.16 6.03 -23.86
N GLU A 272 -42.23 7.05 -24.70
CA GLU A 272 -42.57 6.92 -26.12
C GLU A 272 -41.32 6.62 -26.98
N THR A 273 -40.13 6.66 -26.38
CA THR A 273 -38.89 6.39 -27.12
C THR A 273 -38.81 4.91 -27.45
N ARG A 274 -38.73 4.59 -28.74
CA ARG A 274 -38.56 3.22 -29.21
C ARG A 274 -37.13 2.74 -28.94
N LEU A 275 -37.01 1.65 -28.17
CA LEU A 275 -35.73 1.08 -27.74
C LEU A 275 -35.53 -0.30 -28.37
N SER A 276 -34.33 -0.53 -28.88
CA SER A 276 -33.81 -1.87 -29.19
C SER A 276 -33.02 -2.37 -27.97
N CYS A 277 -33.52 -3.40 -27.31
CA CYS A 277 -32.90 -3.97 -26.12
C CYS A 277 -32.35 -5.36 -26.41
N VAL A 278 -31.11 -5.60 -25.99
CA VAL A 278 -30.47 -6.91 -26.11
C VAL A 278 -29.96 -7.36 -24.75
N GLU A 279 -30.18 -8.64 -24.43
CA GLU A 279 -29.57 -9.25 -23.25
C GLU A 279 -28.08 -9.50 -23.52
N ARG A 280 -27.26 -9.18 -22.51
CA ARG A 280 -25.81 -9.32 -22.55
C ARG A 280 -25.34 -9.97 -21.27
N LEU A 281 -24.17 -10.62 -21.36
CA LEU A 281 -23.50 -11.23 -20.22
C LEU A 281 -22.31 -10.38 -19.79
N LEU A 282 -22.16 -10.20 -18.48
CA LEU A 282 -21.05 -9.52 -17.85
C LEU A 282 -20.31 -10.52 -16.94
N ALA A 283 -19.03 -10.74 -17.24
CA ALA A 283 -18.16 -11.50 -16.35
C ALA A 283 -17.60 -10.55 -15.27
N VAL A 284 -17.93 -10.82 -14.01
CA VAL A 284 -17.47 -10.04 -12.85
C VAL A 284 -16.54 -10.91 -12.02
N GLN A 285 -15.29 -10.49 -11.90
CA GLN A 285 -14.33 -11.14 -11.01
C GLN A 285 -14.49 -10.63 -9.57
N ARG A 286 -14.42 -11.54 -8.61
CA ARG A 286 -14.53 -11.26 -7.19
C ARG A 286 -13.50 -12.06 -6.40
N ASN A 287 -12.94 -11.43 -5.38
CA ASN A 287 -12.13 -12.11 -4.37
C ASN A 287 -13.04 -12.83 -3.37
N ILE A 288 -12.71 -14.07 -3.09
CA ILE A 288 -13.24 -14.86 -1.98
C ILE A 288 -12.17 -14.89 -0.90
N TYR A 289 -12.54 -14.47 0.31
CA TYR A 289 -11.65 -14.42 1.46
C TYR A 289 -12.03 -15.53 2.44
N GLY A 290 -11.04 -16.27 2.94
CA GLY A 290 -11.29 -17.28 3.96
C GLY A 290 -10.16 -17.42 4.97
N LYS A 291 -10.43 -18.21 6.03
CA LYS A 291 -9.49 -18.41 7.14
C LYS A 291 -8.54 -19.60 6.91
N SER A 292 -8.98 -20.61 6.18
CA SER A 292 -8.22 -21.82 5.84
C SER A 292 -8.72 -22.40 4.53
N LYS A 293 -7.84 -22.88 3.64
CA LYS A 293 -8.19 -23.45 2.32
C LYS A 293 -9.13 -24.68 2.35
N LEU A 294 -9.51 -25.16 3.54
CA LEU A 294 -10.21 -26.43 3.79
C LEU A 294 -11.72 -26.30 4.08
N ARG A 295 -12.35 -25.12 4.01
CA ARG A 295 -13.81 -24.96 4.15
C ARG A 295 -14.35 -23.77 3.39
#